data_AF-A0A219ADX3-F1
#
_entry.id   AF-A0A219ADX3-F1
#
_cell.length_a   1.000
_cell.length_b   1.000
_cell.length_c   1.000
_cell.angle_alpha   90.00
_cell.angle_beta   90.00
_cell.angle_gamma   90.00
#
_symmetry.space_group_name_H-M   'P 1'
#
loop_
_entity.id
_entity.type
_entity.pdbx_description
1 polymer ?
#
loop_
_entity_poly.entity_id
_entity_poly.type
_entity_poly.pdbx_seq_one_letter_code
_entity_poly.pdbx_strand_id
1 'polypeptide(L)'
;MTKLLTFLSLTAFALGFSQNFNPAQYPKGVYETYEDFRTKTPSASPNLSAAITDDQIAFRFNNLDDKGKKLKKAFAVSDGQNVYIHVVNLIKKFNSEDKGQGYDGGIYYLKAENKGGYLFVRDYFTSNSAAMWGGIIAAAAARRTKGVIYDEEKESFNLFKNIEEFKTFMQVNHPNVVLDLEKGKGDAKLDEGEIEAKNLELIKSA
;
A
#
# COMPACT_ATOMS: atom_id res chain seq x y z
N MET A 1 -7.05 20.92 57.03
CA MET A 1 -7.59 21.10 55.66
C MET A 1 -6.72 20.30 54.71
N THR A 2 -7.13 19.08 54.40
CA THR A 2 -6.38 18.13 53.56
C THR A 2 -6.79 18.36 52.11
N LYS A 3 -5.86 18.78 51.25
CA LYS A 3 -6.11 18.97 49.82
C LYS A 3 -6.17 17.60 49.15
N LEU A 4 -7.34 17.22 48.63
CA LEU A 4 -7.54 16.04 47.82
C LEU A 4 -7.03 16.36 46.40
N LEU A 5 -5.89 15.77 46.01
CA LEU A 5 -5.45 15.77 44.61
C LEU A 5 -6.25 14.70 43.87
N THR A 6 -7.19 15.12 43.03
CA THR A 6 -7.86 14.23 42.09
C THR A 6 -6.92 13.99 40.91
N PHE A 7 -6.35 12.78 40.83
CA PHE A 7 -5.67 12.30 39.63
C PHE A 7 -6.73 12.03 38.55
N LEU A 8 -6.79 12.91 37.54
CA LEU A 8 -7.54 12.64 36.32
C LEU A 8 -6.73 11.61 35.52
N SER A 9 -7.08 10.33 35.61
CA SER A 9 -6.53 9.30 34.73
C SER A 9 -7.08 9.53 33.32
N LEU A 10 -6.27 10.10 32.44
CA LEU A 10 -6.53 10.14 31.01
C LEU A 10 -6.46 8.69 30.49
N THR A 11 -7.59 8.00 30.45
CA THR A 11 -7.72 6.79 29.66
C THR A 11 -7.71 7.24 28.20
N ALA A 12 -6.56 7.10 27.55
CA ALA A 12 -6.47 7.23 26.11
C ALA A 12 -7.35 6.13 25.51
N PHE A 13 -8.55 6.50 25.09
CA PHE A 13 -9.37 5.66 24.25
C PHE A 13 -8.58 5.50 22.94
N ALA A 14 -8.01 4.31 22.73
CA ALA A 14 -7.50 3.95 21.42
C ALA A 14 -8.71 3.86 20.50
N LEU A 15 -9.05 4.98 19.85
CA LEU A 15 -9.98 4.97 18.73
C LEU A 15 -9.31 4.12 17.65
N GLY A 16 -9.80 2.90 17.45
CA GLY A 16 -9.44 2.12 16.27
C GLY A 16 -9.86 2.94 15.06
N PHE A 17 -8.90 3.45 14.31
CA PHE A 17 -9.18 4.27 13.13
C PHE A 17 -9.66 3.36 12.00
N SER A 18 -10.95 3.48 11.65
CA SER A 18 -11.53 2.78 10.51
C SER A 18 -11.22 3.56 9.23
N GLN A 19 -10.31 3.02 8.42
CA GLN A 19 -10.19 3.45 7.03
C GLN A 19 -11.29 2.77 6.20
N ASN A 20 -11.77 3.44 5.15
CA ASN A 20 -12.85 2.93 4.29
C ASN A 20 -12.53 3.17 2.81
N PHE A 21 -11.35 2.74 2.38
CA PHE A 21 -10.95 2.80 0.98
C PHE A 21 -11.96 2.03 0.11
N ASN A 22 -12.53 2.69 -0.89
CA ASN A 22 -13.39 2.05 -1.86
C ASN A 22 -12.99 2.49 -3.27
N PRO A 23 -12.49 1.59 -4.14
CA PRO A 23 -12.07 1.95 -5.49
C PRO A 23 -13.22 2.52 -6.33
N ALA A 24 -14.48 2.17 -6.04
CA ALA A 24 -15.64 2.72 -6.76
C ALA A 24 -15.85 4.23 -6.54
N GLN A 25 -15.21 4.81 -5.51
CA GLN A 25 -15.24 6.25 -5.28
C GLN A 25 -14.29 7.04 -6.18
N TYR A 26 -13.48 6.36 -7.00
CA TYR A 26 -12.53 6.97 -7.92
C TYR A 26 -13.07 6.88 -9.35
N PRO A 27 -13.64 7.97 -9.91
CA PRO A 27 -14.11 8.01 -11.28
C PRO A 27 -13.05 7.53 -12.28
N LYS A 28 -13.49 6.90 -13.38
CA LYS A 28 -12.61 6.48 -14.46
C LYS A 28 -11.80 7.67 -14.98
N GLY A 29 -10.48 7.50 -15.06
CA GLY A 29 -9.59 8.53 -15.55
C GLY A 29 -8.15 8.40 -15.07
N VAL A 30 -7.38 9.45 -15.37
CA VAL A 30 -5.98 9.62 -15.02
C VAL A 30 -5.90 10.72 -13.97
N TYR A 31 -5.21 10.39 -12.87
CA TYR A 31 -4.94 11.30 -11.76
C TYR A 31 -3.48 11.71 -11.88
N GLU A 32 -3.21 12.85 -12.51
CA GLU A 32 -1.85 13.28 -12.80
C GLU A 32 -1.06 13.55 -11.52
N THR A 33 -1.71 14.15 -10.53
CA THR A 33 -1.10 14.53 -9.25
C THR A 33 -1.65 13.73 -8.07
N TYR A 34 -0.92 13.81 -6.95
CA TYR A 34 -1.43 13.29 -5.68
C TYR A 34 -2.70 13.99 -5.22
N GLU A 35 -2.84 15.29 -5.51
CA GLU A 35 -4.01 16.06 -5.11
C GLU A 35 -5.27 15.60 -5.87
N ASP A 36 -5.14 15.33 -7.17
CA ASP A 36 -6.20 14.73 -7.98
C ASP A 36 -6.67 13.42 -7.36
N PHE A 37 -5.71 12.56 -7.00
CA PHE A 37 -5.98 11.27 -6.36
C PHE A 37 -6.68 11.45 -5.00
N ARG A 38 -6.15 12.30 -4.13
CA ARG A 38 -6.67 12.56 -2.78
C ARG A 38 -8.09 13.13 -2.81
N THR A 39 -8.37 14.03 -3.75
CA THR A 39 -9.69 14.64 -3.96
C THR A 39 -10.61 13.79 -4.84
N LYS A 40 -10.15 12.61 -5.30
CA LYS A 40 -10.90 11.67 -6.15
C LYS A 40 -11.43 12.34 -7.43
N THR A 41 -10.69 13.32 -7.94
CA THR A 41 -11.05 14.10 -9.12
C THR A 41 -9.99 13.86 -10.19
N PRO A 42 -10.26 13.08 -11.25
CA PRO A 42 -9.27 12.84 -12.29
C PRO A 42 -8.98 14.13 -13.06
N SER A 43 -7.70 14.37 -13.37
CA SER A 43 -7.27 15.52 -14.18
C SER A 43 -7.63 15.35 -15.65
N ALA A 44 -7.77 14.09 -16.11
CA ALA A 44 -8.25 13.77 -17.45
C ALA A 44 -8.98 12.41 -17.48
N SER A 45 -9.89 12.22 -18.43
CA SER A 45 -10.59 10.94 -18.63
C SER A 45 -10.42 10.41 -20.05
N PRO A 46 -9.18 10.09 -20.50
CA PRO A 46 -8.95 9.54 -21.82
C PRO A 46 -9.48 8.10 -21.95
N ASN A 47 -9.62 7.62 -23.18
CA ASN A 47 -9.78 6.20 -23.45
C ASN A 47 -8.47 5.47 -23.13
N LEU A 48 -8.53 4.59 -22.12
CA LEU A 48 -7.40 3.79 -21.67
C LEU A 48 -7.42 2.40 -22.32
N SER A 49 -6.23 1.83 -22.55
CA SER A 49 -6.10 0.40 -22.82
C SER A 49 -6.61 -0.42 -21.63
N ALA A 50 -6.92 -1.71 -21.87
CA ALA A 50 -6.97 -2.67 -20.78
C ALA A 50 -5.64 -2.66 -19.99
N ALA A 51 -5.70 -3.06 -18.72
CA ALA A 51 -4.51 -3.15 -17.89
C ALA A 51 -3.58 -4.25 -18.41
N ILE A 52 -2.31 -3.89 -18.67
CA ILE A 52 -1.30 -4.81 -19.22
C ILE A 52 -0.40 -5.28 -18.09
N THR A 53 -0.32 -6.60 -17.87
CA THR A 53 0.53 -7.22 -16.83
C THR A 53 0.89 -8.65 -17.22
N ASP A 54 2.06 -9.12 -16.79
CA ASP A 54 2.50 -10.52 -16.94
C ASP A 54 2.44 -11.29 -15.60
N ASP A 55 2.46 -10.58 -14.48
CA ASP A 55 2.64 -11.12 -13.12
C ASP A 55 1.52 -10.75 -12.14
N GLN A 56 0.51 -10.01 -12.61
CA GLN A 56 -0.60 -9.47 -11.79
C GLN A 56 -0.16 -8.52 -10.66
N ILE A 57 1.08 -8.03 -10.69
CA ILE A 57 1.63 -7.06 -9.73
C ILE A 57 1.90 -5.74 -10.45
N ALA A 58 2.65 -5.80 -11.55
CA ALA A 58 3.05 -4.62 -12.32
C ALA A 58 2.10 -4.39 -13.50
N PHE A 59 1.26 -3.36 -13.38
CA PHE A 59 0.30 -2.97 -14.42
C PHE A 59 0.80 -1.78 -15.24
N ARG A 60 0.46 -1.76 -16.54
CA ARG A 60 0.77 -0.66 -17.46
C ARG A 60 -0.46 -0.27 -18.25
N PHE A 61 -0.52 1.00 -18.64
CA PHE A 61 -1.64 1.60 -19.35
C PHE A 61 -1.14 2.46 -20.51
N ASN A 62 -1.88 2.42 -21.61
CA ASN A 62 -1.71 3.31 -22.75
C ASN A 62 -2.91 4.25 -22.86
N ASN A 63 -2.64 5.52 -23.17
CA ASN A 63 -3.66 6.47 -23.59
C ASN A 63 -3.96 6.23 -25.07
N LEU A 64 -5.15 5.71 -25.38
CA LEU A 64 -5.58 5.39 -26.74
C LEU A 64 -5.93 6.65 -27.54
N ASP A 65 -6.34 7.72 -26.88
CA ASP A 65 -6.61 9.01 -27.52
C ASP A 65 -5.30 9.72 -27.94
N ASP A 66 -4.18 9.40 -27.30
CA ASP A 66 -2.84 9.89 -27.65
C ASP A 66 -2.00 8.79 -28.33
N LYS A 67 -2.51 8.25 -29.45
CA LYS A 67 -1.80 7.29 -30.32
C LYS A 67 -1.26 6.06 -29.56
N GLY A 68 -1.92 5.64 -28.49
CA GLY A 68 -1.48 4.51 -27.66
C GLY A 68 -0.25 4.81 -26.80
N LYS A 69 0.03 6.08 -26.48
CA LYS A 69 1.19 6.47 -25.69
C LYS A 69 1.09 5.94 -24.26
N LYS A 70 2.19 5.35 -23.78
CA LYS A 70 2.31 4.84 -22.40
C LYS A 70 2.13 5.95 -21.37
N LEU A 71 1.28 5.69 -20.37
CA LEU A 71 1.18 6.53 -19.17
C LEU A 71 2.35 6.22 -18.24
N LYS A 72 3.24 7.19 -18.03
CA LYS A 72 4.52 6.97 -17.31
C LYS A 72 4.69 7.76 -16.02
N LYS A 73 3.80 8.70 -15.73
CA LYS A 73 4.04 9.73 -14.71
C LYS A 73 2.83 10.05 -13.84
N ALA A 74 1.62 9.74 -14.31
CA ALA A 74 0.41 10.00 -13.55
C ALA A 74 0.52 9.36 -12.16
N PHE A 75 0.04 10.04 -11.14
CA PHE A 75 0.03 9.52 -9.78
C PHE A 75 -0.78 8.22 -9.69
N ALA A 76 -1.99 8.22 -10.27
CA ALA A 76 -2.85 7.06 -10.31
C ALA A 76 -3.65 6.98 -11.61
N VAL A 77 -4.20 5.80 -11.86
CA VAL A 77 -5.13 5.51 -12.96
C VAL A 77 -6.32 4.76 -12.38
N SER A 78 -7.55 5.14 -12.76
CA SER A 78 -8.75 4.35 -12.52
C SER A 78 -9.32 3.87 -13.85
N ASP A 79 -9.53 2.56 -13.99
CA ASP A 79 -10.21 1.99 -15.16
C ASP A 79 -11.75 2.03 -15.03
N GLY A 80 -12.26 2.55 -13.90
CA GLY A 80 -13.67 2.59 -13.53
C GLY A 80 -14.12 1.44 -12.62
N GLN A 81 -13.31 0.41 -12.46
CA GLN A 81 -13.53 -0.71 -11.53
C GLN A 81 -12.43 -0.79 -10.47
N ASN A 82 -11.19 -0.56 -10.86
CA ASN A 82 -9.99 -0.66 -10.05
C ASN A 82 -9.20 0.65 -10.11
N VAL A 83 -8.44 0.91 -9.05
CA VAL A 83 -7.49 2.02 -8.96
C VAL A 83 -6.08 1.44 -8.97
N TYR A 84 -5.16 2.14 -9.62
CA TYR A 84 -3.77 1.73 -9.75
C TYR A 84 -2.85 2.89 -9.41
N ILE A 85 -1.87 2.67 -8.52
CA ILE A 85 -0.97 3.71 -8.02
C ILE A 85 0.40 3.55 -8.66
N HIS A 86 0.96 4.63 -9.18
CA HIS A 86 2.28 4.59 -9.82
C HIS A 86 3.39 4.37 -8.80
N VAL A 87 4.17 3.29 -8.96
CA VAL A 87 5.16 2.84 -7.97
C VAL A 87 6.16 3.93 -7.58
N VAL A 88 6.65 4.71 -8.54
CA VAL A 88 7.64 5.78 -8.29
C VAL A 88 7.02 6.91 -7.45
N ASN A 89 5.75 7.23 -7.68
CA ASN A 89 5.06 8.29 -6.95
C ASN A 89 4.66 7.83 -5.56
N LEU A 90 4.26 6.57 -5.41
CA LEU A 90 4.01 5.91 -4.13
C LEU A 90 5.25 5.95 -3.23
N ILE A 91 6.42 5.54 -3.74
CA ILE A 91 7.66 5.50 -2.94
C ILE A 91 8.10 6.90 -2.50
N LYS A 92 7.91 7.92 -3.34
CA LYS A 92 8.16 9.33 -2.97
C LYS A 92 7.27 9.82 -1.82
N LYS A 93 6.13 9.17 -1.62
CA LYS A 93 5.15 9.44 -0.57
C LYS A 93 5.26 8.47 0.61
N PHE A 94 6.33 7.67 0.69
CA PHE A 94 6.60 6.89 1.89
C PHE A 94 6.81 7.79 3.11
N ASN A 95 6.36 7.30 4.26
CA ASN A 95 6.73 7.87 5.54
C ASN A 95 8.27 7.89 5.70
N SER A 96 8.78 8.67 6.65
CA SER A 96 10.22 8.80 6.85
C SER A 96 10.93 7.51 7.26
N GLU A 97 10.24 6.60 7.95
CA GLU A 97 10.81 5.35 8.48
C GLU A 97 10.94 4.27 7.39
N ASP A 98 10.20 4.40 6.30
CA ASP A 98 10.21 3.48 5.17
C ASP A 98 11.11 3.97 4.02
N LYS A 99 11.64 5.19 4.16
CA LYS A 99 12.72 5.68 3.30
C LYS A 99 13.92 4.75 3.45
N GLY A 100 14.34 4.13 2.35
CA GLY A 100 15.43 3.16 2.34
C GLY A 100 15.04 1.76 1.82
N GLN A 101 13.79 1.57 1.42
CA GLN A 101 13.37 0.41 0.63
C GLN A 101 13.42 0.75 -0.87
N GLY A 102 14.02 -0.15 -1.65
CA GLY A 102 14.02 -0.12 -3.10
C GLY A 102 12.98 -1.06 -3.69
N TYR A 103 12.55 -0.77 -4.91
CA TYR A 103 11.70 -1.62 -5.74
C TYR A 103 12.52 -2.12 -6.94
N ASP A 104 11.99 -3.03 -7.74
CA ASP A 104 12.70 -3.65 -8.87
C ASP A 104 13.04 -2.71 -10.04
N GLY A 105 12.64 -1.45 -9.94
CA GLY A 105 12.84 -0.45 -10.99
C GLY A 105 11.80 -0.57 -12.10
N GLY A 106 11.73 0.48 -12.92
CA GLY A 106 10.81 0.55 -14.04
C GLY A 106 9.63 1.49 -13.82
N ILE A 107 8.67 1.41 -14.75
CA ILE A 107 7.50 2.30 -14.82
C ILE A 107 6.27 1.43 -14.95
N TYR A 108 5.51 1.35 -13.87
CA TYR A 108 4.28 0.57 -13.75
C TYR A 108 3.43 1.12 -12.60
N TYR A 109 2.23 0.59 -12.51
CA TYR A 109 1.26 0.90 -11.48
C TYR A 109 0.93 -0.38 -10.72
N LEU A 110 0.67 -0.23 -9.43
CA LEU A 110 0.28 -1.30 -8.54
C LEU A 110 -1.24 -1.23 -8.34
N LYS A 111 -1.92 -2.35 -8.45
CA LYS A 111 -3.37 -2.41 -8.21
C LYS A 111 -3.65 -2.15 -6.72
N ALA A 112 -4.50 -1.16 -6.46
CA ALA A 112 -5.00 -0.85 -5.13
C ALA A 112 -6.20 -1.75 -4.81
N GLU A 113 -6.10 -2.46 -3.69
CA GLU A 113 -7.13 -3.33 -3.15
C GLU A 113 -7.65 -2.75 -1.83
N ASN A 114 -8.93 -2.96 -1.54
CA ASN A 114 -9.44 -2.77 -0.18
C ASN A 114 -9.12 -4.02 0.64
N LYS A 115 -8.26 -3.88 1.64
CA LYS A 115 -7.97 -4.92 2.63
C LYS A 115 -8.20 -4.31 4.02
N GLY A 116 -9.24 -4.77 4.72
CA GLY A 116 -9.57 -4.27 6.06
C GLY A 116 -9.91 -2.78 6.09
N GLY A 117 -10.39 -2.21 4.99
CA GLY A 117 -10.66 -0.79 4.85
C GLY A 117 -9.46 0.05 4.40
N TYR A 118 -8.25 -0.50 4.38
CA TYR A 118 -7.06 0.18 3.89
C TYR A 118 -6.97 0.09 2.37
N LEU A 119 -6.43 1.15 1.75
CA LEU A 119 -5.85 1.02 0.41
C LEU A 119 -4.55 0.24 0.55
N PHE A 120 -4.57 -0.99 0.08
CA PHE A 120 -3.43 -1.90 0.08
C PHE A 120 -2.90 -2.07 -1.33
N VAL A 121 -1.59 -1.95 -1.51
CA VAL A 121 -0.89 -2.40 -2.72
C VAL A 121 0.24 -3.35 -2.32
N ARG A 122 0.68 -4.15 -3.29
CA ARG A 122 1.72 -5.15 -3.06
C ARG A 122 2.75 -5.08 -4.17
N ASP A 123 4.02 -5.17 -3.80
CA ASP A 123 5.14 -5.21 -4.75
C ASP A 123 6.35 -5.92 -4.14
N TYR A 124 7.34 -6.20 -4.98
CA TYR A 124 8.64 -6.67 -4.52
C TYR A 124 9.50 -5.50 -4.05
N PHE A 125 9.92 -5.57 -2.79
CA PHE A 125 10.81 -4.61 -2.19
C PHE A 125 12.08 -5.28 -1.66
N THR A 126 13.17 -4.51 -1.66
CA THR A 126 14.45 -4.91 -1.06
C THR A 126 14.99 -3.77 -0.22
N SER A 127 15.75 -4.09 0.83
CA SER A 127 16.41 -3.07 1.64
C SER A 127 17.58 -2.46 0.86
N ASN A 128 17.68 -1.13 0.80
CA ASN A 128 18.85 -0.47 0.21
C ASN A 128 20.13 -0.84 0.96
N SER A 129 20.07 -1.13 2.27
CA SER A 129 21.22 -1.59 3.03
C SER A 129 21.69 -2.99 2.59
N ALA A 130 20.76 -3.90 2.24
CA ALA A 130 21.12 -5.22 1.73
C ALA A 130 21.86 -5.10 0.39
N ALA A 131 21.38 -4.22 -0.49
CA ALA A 131 22.03 -3.92 -1.75
C ALA A 131 23.40 -3.25 -1.58
N MET A 132 23.51 -2.29 -0.65
CA MET A 132 24.74 -1.52 -0.42
C MET A 132 25.86 -2.37 0.19
N TRP A 133 25.54 -3.20 1.20
CA TRP A 133 26.56 -3.95 1.95
C TRP A 133 26.82 -5.35 1.39
N GLY A 134 25.80 -6.00 0.81
CA GLY A 134 25.90 -7.38 0.32
C GLY A 134 25.82 -7.52 -1.20
N GLY A 135 25.79 -6.40 -1.93
CA GLY A 135 25.73 -6.37 -3.38
C GLY A 135 24.46 -7.00 -3.97
N ILE A 136 24.52 -7.34 -5.26
CA ILE A 136 23.38 -7.86 -6.02
C ILE A 136 22.86 -9.18 -5.45
N ILE A 137 23.75 -10.06 -4.95
CA ILE A 137 23.38 -11.36 -4.40
C ILE A 137 22.53 -11.18 -3.12
N ALA A 138 22.99 -10.34 -2.19
CA ALA A 138 22.22 -10.07 -0.97
C ALA A 138 20.93 -9.30 -1.27
N ALA A 139 20.96 -8.37 -2.24
CA ALA A 139 19.75 -7.66 -2.68
C ALA A 139 18.69 -8.63 -3.21
N ALA A 140 19.08 -9.58 -4.06
CA ALA A 140 18.19 -10.61 -4.59
C ALA A 140 17.70 -11.57 -3.49
N ALA A 141 18.59 -11.96 -2.58
CA ALA A 141 18.23 -12.80 -1.45
C ALA A 141 17.29 -12.10 -0.45
N ALA A 142 17.35 -10.78 -0.32
CA ALA A 142 16.51 -9.97 0.54
C ALA A 142 15.22 -9.47 -0.13
N ARG A 143 15.10 -9.63 -1.46
CA ARG A 143 13.91 -9.26 -2.22
C ARG A 143 12.72 -10.11 -1.80
N ARG A 144 11.66 -9.49 -1.32
CA ARG A 144 10.42 -10.14 -0.89
C ARG A 144 9.23 -9.32 -1.36
N THR A 145 8.12 -9.99 -1.61
CA THR A 145 6.84 -9.31 -1.76
C THR A 145 6.45 -8.69 -0.42
N LYS A 146 6.07 -7.42 -0.41
CA LYS A 146 5.64 -6.70 0.78
C LYS A 146 4.43 -5.84 0.46
N GLY A 147 3.59 -5.65 1.46
CA GLY A 147 2.41 -4.82 1.43
C GLY A 147 2.70 -3.37 1.83
N VAL A 148 2.02 -2.46 1.15
CA VAL A 148 2.00 -1.05 1.47
C VAL A 148 0.56 -0.65 1.71
N ILE A 149 0.30 0.02 2.83
CA ILE A 149 -0.98 0.65 3.11
C ILE A 149 -0.88 2.17 2.94
N TYR A 150 -1.98 2.79 2.55
CA TYR A 150 -2.11 4.24 2.62
C TYR A 150 -2.65 4.66 3.99
N ASP A 151 -2.08 5.70 4.58
CA ASP A 151 -2.57 6.36 5.79
C ASP A 151 -3.19 7.69 5.39
N GLU A 152 -4.53 7.77 5.41
CA GLU A 152 -5.27 8.95 4.97
C GLU A 152 -4.99 10.18 5.85
N GLU A 153 -4.78 9.99 7.16
CA GLU A 153 -4.53 11.09 8.11
C GLU A 153 -3.14 11.69 7.91
N LYS A 154 -2.14 10.82 7.71
CA LYS A 154 -0.75 11.24 7.50
C LYS A 154 -0.42 11.58 6.06
N GLU A 155 -1.35 11.36 5.13
CA GLU A 155 -1.16 11.58 3.70
C GLU A 155 0.09 10.85 3.15
N SER A 156 0.36 9.65 3.69
CA SER A 156 1.58 8.89 3.44
C SER A 156 1.30 7.42 3.15
N PHE A 157 2.21 6.79 2.41
CA PHE A 157 2.25 5.34 2.26
C PHE A 157 3.18 4.73 3.30
N ASN A 158 2.74 3.64 3.92
CA ASN A 158 3.49 2.92 4.94
C ASN A 158 3.73 1.50 4.44
N LEU A 159 4.98 1.09 4.37
CA LEU A 159 5.42 -0.21 3.90
C LEU A 159 5.70 -1.09 5.12
N PHE A 160 5.12 -2.28 5.16
CA PHE A 160 5.53 -3.29 6.14
C PHE A 160 6.87 -3.86 5.71
N LYS A 161 7.98 -3.46 6.37
CA LYS A 161 9.31 -3.89 5.92
C LYS A 161 9.56 -5.38 6.19
N ASN A 162 8.78 -5.97 7.10
CA ASN A 162 8.78 -7.38 7.49
C ASN A 162 7.49 -7.71 8.27
N ILE A 163 7.27 -9.00 8.53
CA ILE A 163 6.06 -9.49 9.20
C ILE A 163 5.93 -9.04 10.67
N GLU A 164 7.03 -8.75 11.37
CA GLU A 164 6.96 -8.28 12.76
C GLU A 164 6.47 -6.83 12.85
N GLU A 165 6.83 -5.99 11.87
CA GLU A 165 6.25 -4.64 11.73
C GLU A 165 4.76 -4.70 11.44
N PHE A 166 4.33 -5.58 10.52
CA PHE A 166 2.92 -5.81 10.25
C PHE A 166 2.17 -6.26 11.50
N LYS A 167 2.71 -7.25 12.22
CA LYS A 167 2.14 -7.74 13.48
C LYS A 167 2.03 -6.64 14.52
N THR A 168 3.07 -5.81 14.68
CA THR A 168 3.06 -4.66 15.61
C THR A 168 1.97 -3.68 15.22
N PHE A 169 1.86 -3.34 13.92
CA PHE A 169 0.80 -2.49 13.40
C PHE A 169 -0.59 -3.04 13.75
N MET A 170 -0.83 -4.34 13.51
CA MET A 170 -2.11 -4.98 13.82
C MET A 170 -2.41 -5.01 15.33
N GLN A 171 -1.41 -5.30 16.17
CA GLN A 171 -1.59 -5.32 17.62
C GLN A 171 -1.91 -3.94 18.21
N VAL A 172 -1.33 -2.88 17.64
CA VAL A 172 -1.57 -1.50 18.10
C VAL A 172 -2.92 -0.98 17.62
N ASN A 173 -3.26 -1.18 16.34
CA ASN A 173 -4.42 -0.56 15.72
C ASN A 173 -5.68 -1.44 15.76
N HIS A 174 -5.50 -2.76 15.79
CA HIS A 174 -6.56 -3.76 15.71
C HIS A 174 -6.35 -4.88 16.75
N PRO A 175 -6.20 -4.56 18.06
CA PRO A 175 -5.78 -5.51 19.11
C PRO A 175 -6.71 -6.72 19.27
N ASN A 176 -7.96 -6.62 18.80
CA ASN A 176 -8.95 -7.68 18.89
C ASN A 176 -8.90 -8.66 17.69
N VAL A 177 -8.07 -8.40 16.69
CA VAL A 177 -7.90 -9.28 15.53
C VAL A 177 -6.84 -10.35 15.86
N VAL A 178 -7.24 -11.62 15.77
CA VAL A 178 -6.32 -12.75 15.92
C VAL A 178 -5.65 -13.02 14.58
N LEU A 179 -4.32 -12.90 14.54
CA LEU A 179 -3.53 -13.02 13.32
C LEU A 179 -3.15 -14.48 13.03
N ASP A 180 -3.13 -14.83 11.75
CA ASP A 180 -2.56 -16.05 11.21
C ASP A 180 -1.33 -15.69 10.35
N LEU A 181 -0.15 -15.77 10.94
CA LEU A 181 1.12 -15.40 10.31
C LEU A 181 1.86 -16.61 9.72
N GLU A 182 1.20 -17.77 9.61
CA GLU A 182 1.83 -18.97 9.06
C GLU A 182 2.12 -18.82 7.56
N LYS A 183 3.37 -19.07 7.17
CA LYS A 183 3.79 -19.00 5.77
C LYS A 183 3.36 -20.22 4.94
N GLY A 184 2.81 -21.28 5.55
CA GLY A 184 2.60 -22.55 4.87
C GLY A 184 3.90 -23.28 4.47
N LYS A 185 3.77 -24.35 3.68
CA LYS A 185 4.90 -25.18 3.19
C LYS A 185 4.66 -25.60 1.73
N GLY A 186 5.75 -25.85 0.99
CA GLY A 186 5.69 -26.32 -0.40
C GLY A 186 4.98 -25.32 -1.31
N ASP A 187 4.12 -25.81 -2.19
CA ASP A 187 3.37 -25.00 -3.16
C ASP A 187 2.31 -24.10 -2.52
N ALA A 188 1.92 -24.38 -1.27
CA ALA A 188 1.01 -23.55 -0.49
C ALA A 188 1.74 -22.45 0.32
N LYS A 189 3.03 -22.23 0.05
CA LYS A 189 3.82 -21.24 0.76
C LYS A 189 3.40 -19.82 0.32
N LEU A 190 2.84 -19.06 1.25
CA LEU A 190 2.48 -17.67 1.02
C LEU A 190 3.71 -16.75 1.15
N ASP A 191 3.74 -15.72 0.32
CA ASP A 191 4.68 -14.62 0.51
C ASP A 191 4.22 -13.64 1.60
N GLU A 192 5.10 -12.72 2.01
CA GLU A 192 4.80 -11.82 3.14
C GLU A 192 3.65 -10.86 2.81
N GLY A 193 3.62 -10.32 1.59
CA GLY A 193 2.52 -9.47 1.14
C GLY A 193 1.17 -10.20 1.06
N GLU A 194 1.15 -11.49 0.74
CA GLU A 194 -0.06 -12.33 0.80
C GLU A 194 -0.55 -12.55 2.23
N ILE A 195 0.37 -12.82 3.17
CA ILE A 195 0.02 -12.97 4.59
C ILE A 195 -0.54 -11.67 5.14
N GLU A 196 0.09 -10.54 4.81
CA GLU A 196 -0.37 -9.21 5.21
C GLU A 196 -1.77 -8.92 4.66
N ALA A 197 -2.01 -9.15 3.37
CA ALA A 197 -3.32 -8.96 2.75
C ALA A 197 -4.41 -9.82 3.42
N LYS A 198 -4.15 -11.11 3.62
CA LYS A 198 -5.07 -12.05 4.28
C LYS A 198 -5.44 -11.60 5.69
N ASN A 199 -4.46 -11.12 6.45
CA ASN A 199 -4.70 -10.71 7.84
C ASN A 199 -5.40 -9.34 7.93
N LEU A 200 -5.14 -8.43 7.00
CA LEU A 200 -5.90 -7.17 6.91
C LEU A 200 -7.40 -7.44 6.65
N GLU A 201 -7.75 -8.46 5.86
CA GLU A 201 -9.16 -8.84 5.64
C GLU A 201 -9.88 -9.34 6.92
N LEU A 202 -9.15 -9.72 7.96
CA LEU A 202 -9.74 -10.10 9.25
C LEU A 202 -10.21 -8.90 10.07
N ILE A 203 -9.82 -7.68 9.67
CA ILE A 203 -10.38 -6.44 10.20
C ILE A 203 -11.82 -6.37 9.70
N LYS A 204 -12.75 -6.89 10.51
CA LYS A 204 -14.17 -6.77 10.25
C LYS A 204 -14.48 -5.28 10.07
N SER A 205 -15.22 -4.96 9.02
CA SER A 205 -15.95 -3.69 8.92
C SER A 205 -16.88 -3.65 10.14
N ALA A 206 -16.45 -3.00 11.22
CA ALA A 206 -17.27 -2.78 12.40
C ALA A 206 -18.41 -1.82 12.08
#